data_AF-A0A078AYH5-F1
#
_entry.id   AF-A0A078AYH5-F1
#
_cell.length_a   1.000
_cell.length_b   1.000
_cell.length_c   1.000
_cell.angle_alpha   90.00
_cell.angle_beta   90.00
_cell.angle_gamma   90.00
#
_symmetry.space_group_name_H-M   'P 1'
#
loop_
_entity.id
_entity.type
_entity.pdbx_description
1 polymer ?
#
loop_
_entity_poly.entity_id
_entity_poly.type
_entity_poly.pdbx_seq_one_letter_code
_entity_poly.pdbx_strand_id
1 'polypeptide(L)'
;MPSCGIKECKVEHWSHYCNVCDKGNSDHLPKDCPQGISIYHGTKVSNISSIIDNGLRPSTHGRIGSGIYFAGGDVVLDITKHRGDGNGLVVFKCRVNPNYCRTGVHPTWTGVTKAPFNEWCLTDSTKYALIGVLLVDGIVDGDINIPHGTIMVTGHCKFRGNITVGTLQVGGTEF
;
A
#
# COMPACT_ATOMS: atom_id res chain seq x y z
N MET A 1 32.75 -12.11 2.55
CA MET A 1 31.51 -12.26 3.34
C MET A 1 30.36 -11.75 2.48
N PRO A 2 29.17 -12.37 2.49
CA PRO A 2 27.99 -11.79 1.87
C PRO A 2 27.75 -10.43 2.55
N SER A 3 27.75 -9.34 1.79
CA SER A 3 27.42 -8.01 2.32
C SER A 3 26.65 -7.25 1.25
N CYS A 4 25.33 -7.28 1.33
CA CYS A 4 24.51 -6.40 0.50
C CYS A 4 24.75 -4.94 0.90
N GLY A 5 24.49 -3.99 0.00
CA GLY A 5 24.73 -2.57 0.22
C GLY A 5 23.86 -1.90 1.30
N ILE A 6 22.90 -2.61 1.90
CA ILE A 6 21.98 -2.09 2.90
C ILE A 6 22.51 -2.39 4.30
N LYS A 7 22.85 -1.33 5.04
CA LYS A 7 23.44 -1.43 6.39
C LYS A 7 22.56 -2.18 7.38
N GLU A 8 21.24 -1.97 7.33
CA GLU A 8 20.29 -2.65 8.22
C GLU A 8 19.82 -4.04 7.73
N CYS A 9 20.33 -4.54 6.59
CA CYS A 9 19.90 -5.86 6.12
C CYS A 9 20.51 -6.97 6.97
N LYS A 10 19.65 -7.78 7.60
CA LYS A 10 20.04 -8.89 8.49
C LYS A 10 20.08 -10.24 7.78
N VAL A 11 19.82 -10.29 6.48
CA VAL A 11 19.75 -11.52 5.71
C VAL A 11 21.10 -11.77 5.04
N GLU A 12 21.60 -13.00 5.12
CA GLU A 12 22.87 -13.37 4.47
C GLU A 12 22.68 -13.53 2.96
N HIS A 13 23.05 -12.50 2.21
CA HIS A 13 23.06 -12.53 0.74
C HIS A 13 24.07 -11.52 0.15
N TRP A 14 24.36 -11.68 -1.15
CA TRP A 14 25.41 -10.91 -1.84
C TRP A 14 24.93 -9.59 -2.44
N SER A 15 23.65 -9.49 -2.76
CA SER A 15 23.08 -8.30 -3.40
C SER A 15 21.63 -8.09 -2.99
N HIS A 16 21.21 -6.84 -2.82
CA HIS A 16 19.81 -6.52 -2.60
C HIS A 16 19.16 -6.16 -3.94
N TYR A 17 18.00 -6.70 -4.26
CA TYR A 17 17.27 -6.30 -5.46
C TYR A 17 16.09 -5.41 -5.07
N CYS A 18 15.97 -4.25 -5.70
CA CYS A 18 14.82 -3.37 -5.52
C CYS A 18 13.82 -3.60 -6.65
N ASN A 19 12.69 -4.22 -6.34
CA ASN A 19 11.61 -4.48 -7.31
C ASN A 19 10.91 -3.19 -7.78
N VAL A 20 10.98 -2.10 -7.01
CA VAL A 20 10.36 -0.82 -7.39
C VAL A 20 11.12 -0.16 -8.55
N CYS A 21 12.44 -0.27 -8.62
CA CYS A 21 13.26 0.40 -9.66
C CYS A 21 14.13 -0.54 -10.51
N ASP A 22 14.00 -1.85 -10.34
CA ASP A 22 14.81 -2.87 -11.03
C ASP A 22 16.33 -2.78 -10.79
N LYS A 23 16.76 -2.03 -9.77
CA LYS A 23 18.18 -1.92 -9.42
C LYS A 23 18.65 -3.21 -8.75
N GLY A 24 19.49 -3.96 -9.45
CA GLY A 24 20.31 -5.01 -8.87
C GLY A 24 21.37 -4.42 -7.93
N ASN A 25 21.67 -5.15 -6.84
CA ASN A 25 22.54 -4.69 -5.76
C ASN A 25 22.25 -3.26 -5.27
N SER A 26 20.97 -2.99 -5.05
CA SER A 26 20.45 -1.77 -4.48
C SER A 26 21.08 -1.45 -3.11
N ASP A 27 21.26 -0.15 -2.87
CA ASP A 27 21.67 0.50 -1.62
C ASP A 27 20.48 0.93 -0.76
N HIS A 28 19.26 0.60 -1.17
CA HIS A 28 18.01 0.96 -0.49
C HIS A 28 17.01 -0.19 -0.51
N LEU A 29 16.16 -0.25 0.51
CA LEU A 29 14.99 -1.12 0.57
C LEU A 29 13.91 -0.60 -0.38
N PRO A 30 13.02 -1.47 -0.91
CA PRO A 30 11.88 -1.05 -1.74
C PRO A 30 11.02 0.05 -1.13
N LYS A 31 10.88 0.07 0.21
CA LYS A 31 10.12 1.10 0.92
C LYS A 31 10.71 2.51 0.80
N ASP A 32 12.03 2.59 0.63
CA ASP A 32 12.81 3.84 0.57
C ASP A 32 13.26 4.13 -0.87
N CYS A 33 12.73 3.43 -1.87
CA CYS A 33 13.19 3.55 -3.24
C CYS A 33 13.07 4.99 -3.75
N PRO A 34 14.17 5.65 -4.21
CA PRO A 34 14.16 7.05 -4.60
C PRO A 34 13.38 7.30 -5.89
N GLN A 35 13.15 6.28 -6.71
CA GLN A 35 12.31 6.36 -7.91
C GLN A 35 10.81 6.12 -7.60
N GLY A 36 10.49 5.70 -6.37
CA GLY A 36 9.11 5.47 -5.96
C GLY A 36 8.42 6.75 -5.47
N ILE A 37 7.11 6.79 -5.63
CA ILE A 37 6.20 7.74 -4.96
C ILE A 37 5.32 6.99 -3.96
N SER A 38 4.82 7.69 -2.95
CA SER A 38 3.88 7.13 -1.97
C SER A 38 2.45 7.40 -2.43
N ILE A 39 1.72 6.34 -2.76
CA ILE A 39 0.32 6.39 -3.22
C ILE A 39 -0.51 5.28 -2.56
N TYR A 40 -1.82 5.43 -2.58
CA TYR A 40 -2.71 4.70 -1.66
C TYR A 40 -3.72 3.81 -2.40
N HIS A 41 -4.05 2.67 -1.79
CA HIS A 41 -5.04 1.73 -2.31
C HIS A 41 -6.08 1.40 -1.23
N GLY A 42 -7.34 1.72 -1.50
CA GLY A 42 -8.46 1.48 -0.61
C GLY A 42 -9.10 0.13 -0.83
N THR A 43 -9.42 -0.58 0.24
CA THR A 43 -10.06 -1.91 0.18
C THR A 43 -10.89 -2.19 1.44
N LYS A 44 -11.57 -3.34 1.45
CA LYS A 44 -12.34 -3.82 2.59
C LYS A 44 -11.43 -4.50 3.61
N VAL A 45 -11.81 -4.48 4.89
CA VAL A 45 -11.10 -5.18 5.97
C VAL A 45 -10.94 -6.67 5.65
N SER A 46 -11.95 -7.31 5.07
CA SER A 46 -11.91 -8.73 4.67
C SER A 46 -10.79 -9.09 3.69
N ASN A 47 -10.22 -8.11 2.98
CA ASN A 47 -9.17 -8.35 1.99
C ASN A 47 -7.76 -8.20 2.56
N ILE A 48 -7.61 -7.71 3.80
CA ILE A 48 -6.30 -7.37 4.37
C ILE A 48 -5.34 -8.55 4.34
N SER A 49 -5.72 -9.70 4.91
CA SER A 49 -4.87 -10.89 5.01
C SER A 49 -4.48 -11.40 3.63
N SER A 50 -5.45 -11.48 2.70
CA SER A 50 -5.16 -11.89 1.32
C SER A 50 -4.18 -10.96 0.61
N ILE A 51 -4.25 -9.64 0.85
CA ILE A 51 -3.33 -8.66 0.23
C ILE A 51 -1.94 -8.72 0.88
N ILE A 52 -1.86 -8.94 2.19
CA ILE A 52 -0.59 -9.13 2.89
C ILE A 52 0.12 -10.38 2.36
N ASP A 53 -0.62 -11.48 2.19
CA ASP A 53 -0.04 -12.77 1.81
C ASP A 53 0.29 -12.85 0.30
N ASN A 54 -0.56 -12.26 -0.54
CA ASN A 54 -0.49 -12.45 -2.00
C ASN A 54 -0.22 -11.17 -2.79
N GLY A 55 -0.16 -10.02 -2.13
CA GLY A 55 -0.11 -8.72 -2.76
C GLY A 55 -1.45 -8.24 -3.32
N LEU A 56 -1.44 -7.01 -3.83
CA LEU A 56 -2.54 -6.38 -4.54
C LEU A 56 -2.79 -7.07 -5.88
N ARG A 57 -4.05 -7.43 -6.15
CA ARG A 57 -4.46 -8.04 -7.41
C ARG A 57 -4.83 -6.98 -8.45
N PRO A 58 -4.29 -7.02 -9.67
CA PRO A 58 -4.69 -6.08 -10.72
C PRO A 58 -6.14 -6.30 -11.14
N SER A 59 -6.84 -5.19 -11.44
CA SER A 59 -8.14 -5.22 -12.11
C SER A 59 -7.95 -5.52 -13.59
N THR A 60 -8.89 -6.25 -14.20
CA THR A 60 -8.90 -6.52 -15.64
C THR A 60 -9.54 -5.39 -16.46
N HIS A 61 -10.41 -4.57 -15.85
CA HIS A 61 -11.22 -3.57 -16.55
C HIS A 61 -11.36 -2.28 -15.73
N GLY A 62 -10.32 -1.46 -15.70
CA GLY A 62 -10.37 -0.13 -15.07
C GLY A 62 -10.45 1.01 -16.08
N ARG A 63 -10.74 2.22 -15.58
CA ARG A 63 -10.94 3.46 -16.36
C ARG A 63 -9.81 3.77 -17.34
N ILE A 64 -8.56 3.58 -16.90
CA ILE A 64 -7.35 3.77 -17.73
C ILE A 64 -6.68 2.44 -18.07
N GLY A 65 -7.48 1.36 -18.11
CA GLY A 65 -7.09 0.00 -18.47
C GLY A 65 -6.84 -0.94 -17.29
N SER A 66 -6.34 -2.14 -17.56
CA SER A 66 -5.99 -3.14 -16.55
C SER A 66 -4.79 -2.73 -15.67
N GLY A 67 -4.84 -3.09 -14.39
CA GLY A 67 -3.77 -2.80 -13.43
C GLY A 67 -4.27 -2.58 -12.00
N ILE A 68 -3.33 -2.23 -11.11
CA ILE A 68 -3.64 -1.89 -9.72
C ILE A 68 -3.81 -0.38 -9.62
N TYR A 69 -4.92 0.06 -9.04
CA TYR A 69 -5.30 1.47 -8.99
C TYR A 69 -4.91 2.11 -7.66
N PHE A 70 -4.37 3.31 -7.75
CA PHE A 70 -3.95 4.13 -6.62
C PHE A 70 -4.38 5.59 -6.80
N ALA A 71 -4.51 6.31 -5.69
CA ALA A 71 -4.69 7.76 -5.66
C ALA A 71 -4.07 8.38 -4.39
N GLY A 72 -4.28 9.68 -4.16
CA GLY A 72 -3.90 10.37 -2.92
C GLY A 72 -4.65 9.83 -1.69
N GLY A 73 -4.03 9.92 -0.51
CA GLY A 73 -4.53 9.24 0.70
C GLY A 73 -5.89 9.73 1.18
N ASP A 74 -6.09 11.04 1.14
CA ASP A 74 -7.38 11.69 1.47
C ASP A 74 -8.49 11.24 0.52
N VAL A 75 -8.22 11.25 -0.79
CA VAL A 75 -9.16 10.80 -1.83
C VAL A 75 -9.50 9.32 -1.66
N VAL A 76 -8.50 8.48 -1.43
CA VAL A 76 -8.71 7.04 -1.22
C VAL A 76 -9.52 6.79 0.03
N LEU A 77 -9.28 7.53 1.11
CA LEU A 77 -10.07 7.42 2.33
C LEU A 77 -11.55 7.77 2.06
N ASP A 78 -11.83 8.87 1.37
CA ASP A 78 -13.20 9.27 1.03
C ASP A 78 -13.90 8.23 0.14
N ILE A 79 -13.22 7.72 -0.89
CA ILE A 79 -13.74 6.67 -1.78
C ILE A 79 -14.00 5.38 -1.00
N THR A 80 -13.09 4.99 -0.09
CA THR A 80 -13.21 3.74 0.66
C THR A 80 -14.34 3.84 1.69
N LYS A 81 -14.54 5.00 2.32
CA LYS A 81 -15.71 5.26 3.17
C LYS A 81 -17.00 5.12 2.37
N HIS A 82 -17.08 5.71 1.18
CA HIS A 82 -18.26 5.63 0.33
C HIS A 82 -18.56 4.20 -0.15
N ARG A 83 -17.52 3.42 -0.46
CA ARG A 83 -17.64 2.03 -0.91
C ARG A 83 -17.64 0.99 0.21
N GLY A 84 -17.52 1.44 1.46
CA GLY A 84 -17.46 0.56 2.63
C GLY A 84 -18.76 -0.21 2.82
N ASP A 85 -18.67 -1.33 3.53
CA ASP A 85 -19.84 -2.17 3.87
C ASP A 85 -20.22 -2.07 5.36
N GLY A 86 -19.69 -1.06 6.06
CA GLY A 86 -19.94 -0.83 7.49
C GLY A 86 -19.06 -1.64 8.44
N ASN A 87 -18.20 -2.54 7.95
CA ASN A 87 -17.32 -3.36 8.79
C ASN A 87 -15.92 -2.75 9.03
N GLY A 88 -15.79 -1.44 8.83
CA GLY A 88 -14.51 -0.72 8.79
C GLY A 88 -13.92 -0.63 7.38
N LEU A 89 -12.76 0.01 7.29
CA LEU A 89 -12.06 0.20 6.03
C LEU A 89 -10.54 0.05 6.18
N VAL A 90 -9.89 -0.27 5.07
CA VAL A 90 -8.43 -0.41 4.98
C VAL A 90 -7.90 0.46 3.86
N VAL A 91 -6.84 1.20 4.14
CA VAL A 91 -6.07 1.93 3.13
C VAL A 91 -4.61 1.48 3.20
N PHE A 92 -4.14 0.84 2.14
CA PHE A 92 -2.73 0.48 1.99
C PHE A 92 -1.93 1.67 1.47
N LYS A 93 -0.81 1.99 2.12
CA LYS A 93 0.22 2.90 1.63
C LYS A 93 1.26 2.09 0.86
N CYS A 94 1.49 2.47 -0.40
CA CYS A 94 2.39 1.75 -1.29
C CYS A 94 3.48 2.68 -1.82
N ARG A 95 4.72 2.17 -1.89
CA ARG A 95 5.80 2.79 -2.67
C ARG A 95 5.71 2.23 -4.09
N VAL A 96 5.41 3.08 -5.08
CA VAL A 96 5.17 2.67 -6.47
C VAL A 96 6.07 3.46 -7.39
N ASN A 97 6.68 2.83 -8.39
CA ASN A 97 7.44 3.56 -9.40
C ASN A 97 6.48 4.10 -10.48
N PRO A 98 6.35 5.42 -10.64
CA PRO A 98 5.39 6.01 -11.56
C PRO A 98 5.70 5.71 -13.03
N ASN A 99 6.92 5.31 -13.37
CA ASN A 99 7.30 4.91 -14.74
C ASN A 99 6.57 3.64 -15.21
N TYR A 100 6.06 2.82 -14.28
CA TYR A 100 5.25 1.63 -14.58
C TYR A 100 3.75 1.90 -14.42
N CYS A 101 3.35 3.16 -14.29
CA CYS A 101 1.95 3.55 -14.17
C CYS A 101 1.47 4.18 -15.47
N ARG A 102 0.24 3.82 -15.86
CA ARG A 102 -0.61 4.76 -16.60
C ARG A 102 -1.17 5.76 -15.61
N THR A 103 -1.27 7.02 -16.02
CA THR A 103 -1.83 8.08 -15.19
C THR A 103 -3.03 8.72 -15.86
N GLY A 104 -3.96 9.19 -15.05
CA GLY A 104 -5.13 9.91 -15.50
C GLY A 104 -5.58 10.92 -14.46
N VAL A 105 -6.44 11.83 -14.87
CA VAL A 105 -7.21 12.66 -13.94
C VAL A 105 -8.64 12.12 -13.93
N HIS A 106 -9.08 11.70 -12.75
CA HIS A 106 -10.47 11.34 -12.53
C HIS A 106 -11.27 12.62 -12.21
N PRO A 107 -12.43 12.85 -12.86
CA PRO A 107 -13.32 13.94 -12.45
C PRO A 107 -13.81 13.74 -11.02
N THR A 108 -14.29 14.81 -10.39
CA THR A 108 -14.91 14.71 -9.06
C THR A 108 -15.98 13.63 -9.03
N TRP A 109 -15.97 12.77 -8.02
CA TRP A 109 -17.12 11.93 -7.70
C TRP A 109 -18.08 12.76 -6.87
N THR A 110 -19.22 13.13 -7.48
CA THR A 110 -20.24 13.94 -6.81
C THR A 110 -20.66 13.32 -5.48
N GLY A 111 -20.52 14.09 -4.40
CA GLY A 111 -20.86 13.67 -3.05
C GLY A 111 -19.83 12.76 -2.36
N VAL A 112 -18.68 12.48 -3.00
CA VAL A 112 -17.63 11.62 -2.45
C VAL A 112 -16.30 12.36 -2.36
N THR A 113 -15.76 12.85 -3.48
CA THR A 113 -14.47 13.56 -3.49
C THR A 113 -14.69 15.07 -3.56
N LYS A 114 -13.75 15.85 -3.02
CA LYS A 114 -13.84 17.33 -2.99
C LYS A 114 -13.51 18.00 -4.33
N ALA A 115 -12.69 17.34 -5.16
CA ALA A 115 -12.18 17.85 -6.42
C ALA A 115 -11.83 16.70 -7.38
N PRO A 116 -11.49 16.98 -8.65
CA PRO A 116 -10.80 16.02 -9.52
C PRO A 116 -9.47 15.60 -8.89
N PHE A 117 -9.02 14.39 -9.19
CA PHE A 117 -7.83 13.82 -8.57
C PHE A 117 -7.01 12.99 -9.55
N ASN A 118 -5.71 12.88 -9.27
CA ASN A 118 -4.81 12.01 -10.03
C ASN A 118 -5.05 10.55 -9.65
N GLU A 119 -5.13 9.70 -10.67
CA GLU A 119 -5.16 8.25 -10.55
C GLU A 119 -3.91 7.64 -11.20
N TRP A 120 -3.36 6.62 -10.56
CA TRP A 120 -2.25 5.83 -11.08
C TRP A 120 -2.71 4.39 -11.23
N CYS A 121 -2.52 3.83 -12.42
CA CYS A 121 -2.81 2.43 -12.73
C CYS A 121 -1.48 1.72 -13.03
N LEU A 122 -0.97 1.00 -12.03
CA LEU A 122 0.25 0.21 -12.12
C LEU A 122 0.00 -1.00 -13.02
N THR A 123 0.73 -1.08 -14.13
CA THR A 123 0.54 -2.12 -15.15
C THR A 123 1.36 -3.38 -14.89
N ASP A 124 2.42 -3.27 -14.09
CA ASP A 124 3.23 -4.39 -13.62
C ASP A 124 3.06 -4.54 -12.10
N SER A 125 2.34 -5.58 -11.69
CA SER A 125 2.02 -5.86 -10.28
C SER A 125 3.23 -6.29 -9.44
N THR A 126 4.44 -6.27 -9.98
CA THR A 126 5.67 -6.49 -9.21
C THR A 126 6.36 -5.19 -8.81
N LYS A 127 5.95 -4.03 -9.37
CA LYS A 127 6.67 -2.74 -9.25
C LYS A 127 6.15 -1.85 -8.12
N TYR A 128 5.85 -2.45 -6.98
CA TYR A 128 5.48 -1.72 -5.76
C TYR A 128 5.97 -2.42 -4.50
N ALA A 129 5.95 -1.70 -3.38
CA ALA A 129 6.11 -2.26 -2.04
C ALA A 129 4.97 -1.79 -1.15
N LEU A 130 4.41 -2.70 -0.35
CA LEU A 130 3.53 -2.34 0.77
C LEU A 130 4.39 -1.72 1.88
N ILE A 131 4.13 -0.47 2.21
CA ILE A 131 4.90 0.28 3.22
C ILE A 131 4.06 0.71 4.41
N GLY A 132 2.74 0.53 4.35
CA GLY A 132 1.88 0.67 5.51
C GLY A 132 0.42 0.35 5.26
N VAL A 133 -0.34 0.31 6.35
CA VAL A 133 -1.78 0.09 6.39
C VAL A 133 -2.39 1.08 7.37
N LEU A 134 -3.42 1.80 6.95
CA LEU A 134 -4.38 2.42 7.85
C LEU A 134 -5.59 1.50 7.97
N LEU A 135 -5.93 1.13 9.21
CA LEU A 135 -7.18 0.46 9.57
C LEU A 135 -8.07 1.45 10.33
N VAL A 136 -9.29 1.66 9.84
CA VAL A 136 -10.30 2.48 10.49
C VAL A 136 -11.50 1.59 10.79
N ASP A 137 -11.70 1.31 12.08
CA ASP A 137 -12.65 0.32 12.57
C ASP A 137 -12.42 -1.10 11.98
N GLY A 138 -13.01 -2.10 12.63
CA GLY A 138 -13.11 -3.45 12.08
C GLY A 138 -12.23 -4.48 12.76
N ILE A 139 -12.39 -5.72 12.29
CA ILE A 139 -11.74 -6.89 12.86
C ILE A 139 -10.86 -7.51 11.79
N VAL A 140 -9.56 -7.63 12.08
CA VAL A 140 -8.61 -8.37 11.27
C VAL A 140 -8.46 -9.77 11.87
N ASP A 141 -8.88 -10.77 11.10
CA ASP A 141 -8.61 -12.18 11.41
C ASP A 141 -7.34 -12.64 10.66
N GLY A 142 -6.43 -13.29 11.39
CA GLY A 142 -5.16 -13.77 10.86
C GLY A 142 -3.97 -12.84 11.16
N ASP A 143 -2.80 -13.27 10.71
CA ASP A 143 -1.54 -12.60 10.96
C ASP A 143 -1.33 -11.44 9.98
N ILE A 144 -0.72 -10.35 10.45
CA ILE A 144 -0.25 -9.24 9.61
C ILE A 144 1.26 -9.17 9.71
N ASN A 145 1.95 -9.29 8.57
CA ASN A 145 3.40 -9.22 8.49
C ASN A 145 3.86 -8.09 7.55
N ILE A 146 4.17 -6.92 8.12
CA ILE A 146 4.75 -5.77 7.41
C ILE A 146 5.97 -5.26 8.22
N PRO A 147 7.06 -6.04 8.30
CA PRO A 147 8.14 -5.84 9.28
C PRO A 147 8.92 -4.53 9.12
N HIS A 148 8.80 -3.90 7.95
CA HIS A 148 9.44 -2.62 7.64
C HIS A 148 8.46 -1.48 7.35
N GLY A 149 7.16 -1.73 7.52
CA GLY A 149 6.11 -0.74 7.30
C GLY A 149 5.47 -0.26 8.58
N THR A 150 4.45 0.59 8.39
CA THR A 150 3.67 1.18 9.49
C THR A 150 2.24 0.65 9.46
N ILE A 151 1.74 0.17 10.60
CA ILE A 151 0.30 -0.05 10.80
C ILE A 151 -0.22 1.13 11.63
N MET A 152 -1.20 1.83 11.09
CA MET A 152 -1.93 2.90 11.76
C MET A 152 -3.33 2.40 12.06
N VAL A 153 -3.80 2.58 13.29
CA VAL A 153 -5.14 2.16 13.71
C VAL A 153 -5.89 3.33 14.33
N THR A 154 -7.16 3.45 13.97
CA THR A 154 -8.08 4.43 14.54
C THR A 154 -9.50 3.86 14.61
N GLY A 155 -10.32 4.39 15.52
CA GLY A 155 -11.62 3.81 15.83
C GLY A 155 -11.51 2.47 16.58
N HIS A 156 -12.50 1.60 16.39
CA HIS A 156 -12.65 0.32 17.05
C HIS A 156 -12.01 -0.81 16.24
N CYS A 157 -10.69 -0.95 16.37
CA CYS A 157 -9.92 -1.99 15.70
C CYS A 157 -9.68 -3.20 16.62
N LYS A 158 -9.85 -4.42 16.09
CA LYS A 158 -9.46 -5.67 16.77
C LYS A 158 -8.61 -6.53 15.86
N PHE A 159 -7.49 -7.03 16.36
CA PHE A 159 -6.66 -8.02 15.68
C PHE A 159 -6.82 -9.38 16.35
N ARG A 160 -6.95 -10.44 15.55
CA ARG A 160 -7.06 -11.84 15.98
C ARG A 160 -6.00 -12.68 15.26
N GLY A 161 -4.75 -12.42 15.64
CA GLY A 161 -3.56 -13.03 15.07
C GLY A 161 -2.31 -12.30 15.56
N ASN A 162 -1.16 -12.69 15.02
CA ASN A 162 0.11 -12.04 15.29
C ASN A 162 0.29 -10.79 14.41
N ILE A 163 0.88 -9.75 14.99
CA ILE A 163 1.26 -8.55 14.24
C ILE A 163 2.78 -8.45 14.27
N THR A 164 3.39 -8.50 13.10
CA THR A 164 4.80 -8.17 12.89
C THR A 164 4.87 -6.89 12.08
N VAL A 165 5.37 -5.81 12.70
CA VAL A 165 5.38 -4.49 12.08
C VAL A 165 6.62 -3.70 12.50
N GLY A 166 7.09 -2.83 11.62
CA GLY A 166 8.16 -1.88 11.97
C GLY A 166 7.67 -0.84 12.97
N THR A 167 6.54 -0.21 12.65
CA THR A 167 5.91 0.79 13.51
C THR A 167 4.41 0.52 13.66
N LEU A 168 3.92 0.46 14.90
CA LEU A 168 2.48 0.48 15.20
C LEU A 168 2.10 1.85 15.77
N GLN A 169 1.18 2.55 15.12
CA GLN A 169 0.64 3.83 15.59
C GLN A 169 -0.84 3.68 15.94
N VAL A 170 -1.19 4.08 17.16
CA VAL A 170 -2.57 4.09 17.65
C VAL A 170 -3.03 5.54 17.78
N GLY A 171 -4.09 5.89 17.05
CA GLY A 171 -4.58 7.26 16.96
C GLY A 171 -3.86 8.07 15.88
N GLY A 172 -4.66 8.79 15.08
CA GLY A 172 -4.20 9.58 13.94
C GLY A 172 -4.74 9.04 12.61
N THR A 173 -4.95 9.95 11.66
CA THR A 173 -5.37 9.65 10.27
C THR A 173 -4.42 10.27 9.25
N GLU A 174 -3.22 10.66 9.68
CA GLU A 174 -2.31 11.39 8.81
C GLU A 174 -1.71 10.49 7.73
N PHE A 175 -1.86 10.94 6.49
CA PHE A 175 -1.31 10.34 5.28
C PHE A 175 -0.15 11.18 4.75
#